data_AF-A0A3D0Q7X5-F1
#
_entry.id   AF-A0A3D0Q7X5-F1
#
_cell.length_a   1.000
_cell.length_b   1.000
_cell.length_c   1.000
_cell.angle_alpha   90.00
_cell.angle_beta   90.00
_cell.angle_gamma   90.00
#
_symmetry.space_group_name_H-M   'P 1'
#
loop_
_entity.id
_entity.type
_entity.pdbx_description
1 polymer ?
#
loop_
_entity_poly.entity_id
_entity_poly.type
_entity_poly.pdbx_seq_one_letter_code
_entity_poly.pdbx_strand_id
1 'polypeptide(L)'
;VIVQVPLLDMLRFHLLLAGASWVGEYGSPEVPEEREWLEKMSPYHNFDADADYPEPFFVTSTKDDRVHPGHARKMAKLFEAAGKPFLYYENIDGGHSAAANQQETAKRVALEFTYLTEKLMAESTE
;
A
#
# COMPACT_ATOMS: atom_id res chain seq x y z
N VAL A 1 1.05 10.22 4.39
CA VAL A 1 0.22 9.53 3.38
C VAL A 1 -0.33 8.25 3.99
N ILE A 2 -1.65 8.02 3.90
CA ILE A 2 -2.26 6.72 4.26
C ILE A 2 -2.43 5.91 2.98
N VAL A 3 -1.96 4.65 2.98
CA VAL A 3 -1.93 3.76 1.81
C VAL A 3 -2.74 2.50 2.15
N GLN A 4 -3.99 2.43 1.71
CA GLN A 4 -4.92 1.35 2.02
C GLN A 4 -5.04 0.31 0.89
N VAL A 5 -5.00 -0.97 1.26
CA VAL A 5 -5.17 -2.16 0.38
C VAL A 5 -4.58 -1.97 -1.03
N PRO A 6 -3.27 -1.66 -1.13
CA PRO A 6 -2.74 -0.97 -2.29
C PRO A 6 -2.24 -1.92 -3.38
N LEU A 7 -2.33 -1.46 -4.63
CA LEU A 7 -1.67 -2.08 -5.79
C LEU A 7 -0.37 -1.32 -6.08
N LEU A 8 0.80 -1.89 -5.72
CA LEU A 8 2.09 -1.17 -5.76
C LEU A 8 3.15 -1.78 -6.69
N ASP A 9 3.04 -3.07 -6.97
CA ASP A 9 3.95 -3.78 -7.87
C ASP A 9 3.19 -4.02 -9.17
N MET A 10 3.34 -3.07 -10.09
CA MET A 10 2.61 -3.09 -11.35
C MET A 10 3.21 -4.07 -12.37
N LEU A 11 4.36 -4.69 -12.07
CA LEU A 11 4.94 -5.70 -12.96
C LEU A 11 4.52 -7.13 -12.58
N ARG A 12 3.93 -7.31 -11.40
CA ARG A 12 3.50 -8.63 -10.92
C ARG A 12 2.06 -8.67 -10.42
N PHE A 13 1.31 -7.57 -10.45
CA PHE A 13 -0.07 -7.54 -9.95
C PHE A 13 -0.94 -8.62 -10.59
N HIS A 14 -0.82 -8.82 -11.91
CA HIS A 14 -1.59 -9.79 -12.68
C HIS A 14 -1.37 -11.25 -12.24
N LEU A 15 -0.28 -11.56 -11.54
CA LEU A 15 0.03 -12.90 -11.04
C LEU A 15 -0.59 -13.20 -9.68
N LEU A 16 -1.28 -12.23 -9.07
CA LEU A 16 -1.77 -12.31 -7.69
C LEU A 16 -3.28 -12.10 -7.62
N LEU A 17 -4.00 -13.13 -7.14
CA LEU A 17 -5.43 -13.08 -6.84
C LEU A 17 -6.27 -12.49 -8.00
N ALA A 18 -7.11 -11.49 -7.72
CA ALA A 18 -7.95 -10.84 -8.72
C ALA A 18 -7.17 -9.96 -9.72
N GLY A 19 -5.85 -9.81 -9.55
CA GLY A 19 -5.03 -8.92 -10.36
C GLY A 19 -5.10 -9.16 -11.86
N ALA A 20 -5.25 -10.41 -12.30
CA ALA A 20 -5.42 -10.74 -13.71
C ALA A 20 -6.63 -10.04 -14.36
N SER A 21 -7.69 -9.78 -13.57
CA SER A 21 -8.90 -9.10 -14.07
C SER A 21 -8.70 -7.61 -14.38
N TRP A 22 -7.62 -6.99 -13.88
CA TRP A 22 -7.34 -5.56 -14.09
C TRP A 22 -6.38 -5.31 -15.25
N VAL A 23 -5.93 -6.34 -15.95
CA VAL A 23 -5.09 -6.21 -17.16
C VAL A 23 -5.79 -5.39 -18.23
N GLY A 24 -7.12 -5.50 -18.38
CA GLY A 24 -7.87 -4.70 -19.34
C GLY A 24 -7.87 -3.20 -19.05
N GLU A 25 -7.59 -2.80 -17.80
CA GLU A 25 -7.51 -1.39 -17.39
C GLU A 25 -6.06 -0.89 -17.37
N TYR A 26 -5.15 -1.66 -16.75
CA TYR A 26 -3.76 -1.23 -16.56
C TYR A 26 -2.83 -1.62 -17.69
N GLY A 27 -3.16 -2.64 -18.48
CA GLY A 27 -2.23 -3.33 -19.36
C GLY A 27 -1.56 -4.55 -18.71
N SER A 28 -0.93 -5.36 -19.54
CA SER A 28 -0.23 -6.58 -19.19
C SER A 28 1.28 -6.34 -19.13
N PRO A 29 1.96 -6.66 -18.01
CA PRO A 29 3.42 -6.67 -17.94
C PRO A 29 4.10 -7.65 -18.91
N GLU A 30 3.34 -8.56 -19.51
CA GLU A 30 3.84 -9.52 -20.50
C GLU A 30 3.96 -8.92 -21.91
N VAL A 31 3.30 -7.78 -22.18
CA VAL A 31 3.41 -7.07 -23.45
C VAL A 31 4.46 -5.96 -23.30
N PRO A 32 5.56 -5.96 -24.08
CA PRO A 32 6.68 -5.03 -23.87
C PRO A 32 6.31 -3.54 -23.88
N GLU A 33 5.42 -3.15 -24.80
CA GLU A 33 4.93 -1.77 -24.92
C GLU A 33 4.13 -1.36 -23.67
N GLU A 34 3.32 -2.29 -23.15
CA GLU A 34 2.50 -2.08 -21.96
C GLU A 34 3.33 -2.04 -20.68
N ARG A 35 4.30 -2.94 -20.61
CA ARG A 35 5.27 -2.99 -19.54
C ARG A 35 6.02 -1.66 -19.38
N GLU A 36 6.37 -0.97 -20.46
CA GLU A 36 7.11 0.29 -20.39
C GLU A 36 6.37 1.37 -19.58
N TRP A 37 5.04 1.49 -19.75
CA TRP A 37 4.27 2.43 -18.93
C TRP A 37 4.04 1.91 -17.51
N LEU A 38 3.86 0.59 -17.34
CA LEU A 38 3.70 -0.02 -16.01
C LEU A 38 4.94 0.20 -15.16
N GLU A 39 6.13 0.12 -15.74
CA GLU A 39 7.41 0.43 -15.08
C GLU A 39 7.45 1.89 -14.63
N LYS A 40 7.03 2.84 -15.47
CA LYS A 40 6.98 4.27 -15.12
C LYS A 40 6.00 4.60 -14.00
N MET A 41 4.89 3.86 -13.88
CA MET A 41 3.89 4.11 -12.85
C MET A 41 4.08 3.27 -11.59
N SER A 42 4.85 2.18 -11.63
CA SER A 42 4.93 1.23 -10.51
C SER A 42 5.58 1.86 -9.27
N PRO A 43 4.84 2.06 -8.16
CA PRO A 43 5.46 2.63 -6.96
C PRO A 43 6.61 1.77 -6.42
N TYR A 44 6.46 0.45 -6.44
CA TYR A 44 7.48 -0.48 -5.94
C TYR A 44 8.82 -0.39 -6.68
N HIS A 45 8.78 -0.18 -8.01
CA HIS A 45 10.00 -0.10 -8.82
C HIS A 45 10.59 1.31 -8.88
N ASN A 46 9.78 2.35 -8.63
CA ASN A 46 10.22 3.74 -8.57
C ASN A 46 10.50 4.25 -7.15
N PHE A 47 10.64 3.33 -6.18
CA PHE A 47 11.10 3.69 -4.84
C PHE A 47 12.57 4.13 -4.89
N ASP A 48 12.86 5.28 -4.30
CA ASP A 48 14.17 5.90 -4.22
C ASP A 48 14.61 5.97 -2.75
N ALA A 49 15.69 5.27 -2.41
CA ALA A 49 16.21 5.23 -1.04
C ALA A 49 16.78 6.59 -0.57
N ASP A 50 17.13 7.47 -1.49
CA ASP A 50 17.71 8.79 -1.17
C ASP A 50 16.65 9.90 -1.15
N ALA A 51 15.47 9.66 -1.72
CA ALA A 51 14.37 10.63 -1.72
C ALA A 51 13.80 10.90 -0.32
N ASP A 52 13.36 12.12 -0.09
CA ASP A 52 12.65 12.49 1.13
C ASP A 52 11.16 12.11 1.00
N TYR A 53 10.76 11.07 1.72
CA TYR A 53 9.38 10.60 1.76
C TYR A 53 8.71 11.01 3.07
N PRO A 54 7.42 11.41 3.04
CA PRO A 54 6.65 11.47 4.28
C PRO A 54 6.57 10.05 4.86
N GLU A 55 6.56 9.92 6.20
CA GLU A 55 6.35 8.62 6.86
C GLU A 55 4.98 8.05 6.43
N PRO A 56 4.91 6.99 5.60
CA PRO A 56 3.64 6.47 5.13
C PRO A 56 3.01 5.56 6.19
N PHE A 57 1.68 5.51 6.21
CA PHE A 57 0.93 4.51 6.97
C PHE A 57 0.30 3.50 6.02
N PHE A 58 0.88 2.30 5.95
CA PHE A 58 0.37 1.19 5.15
C PHE A 58 -0.72 0.43 5.92
N VAL A 59 -1.87 0.23 5.28
CA VAL A 59 -3.02 -0.48 5.83
C VAL A 59 -3.44 -1.59 4.88
N THR A 60 -3.52 -2.84 5.36
CA THR A 60 -3.93 -3.99 4.52
C THR A 60 -4.68 -5.04 5.34
N SER A 61 -5.18 -6.10 4.70
CA SER A 61 -5.68 -7.31 5.37
C SER A 61 -4.96 -8.56 4.87
N THR A 62 -4.66 -9.49 5.79
CA THR A 62 -4.07 -10.80 5.47
C THR A 62 -4.99 -11.64 4.60
N LYS A 63 -6.31 -11.47 4.77
CA LYS A 63 -7.36 -12.22 4.09
C LYS A 63 -7.99 -11.45 2.92
N ASP A 64 -7.36 -10.36 2.47
CA ASP A 64 -7.77 -9.68 1.24
C ASP A 64 -7.60 -10.64 0.06
N ASP A 65 -8.74 -11.02 -0.52
CA ASP A 65 -8.86 -11.94 -1.65
C ASP A 65 -8.91 -11.21 -3.00
N ARG A 66 -8.89 -9.87 -2.99
CA ARG A 66 -8.84 -9.02 -4.18
C ARG A 66 -7.42 -8.52 -4.42
N VAL A 67 -6.94 -7.63 -3.55
CA VAL A 67 -5.59 -7.04 -3.67
C VAL A 67 -4.67 -7.75 -2.69
N HIS A 68 -3.73 -8.52 -3.22
CA HIS A 68 -2.86 -9.34 -2.37
C HIS A 68 -2.01 -8.46 -1.41
N PRO A 69 -1.99 -8.74 -0.09
CA PRO A 69 -1.29 -7.91 0.91
C PRO A 69 0.23 -7.83 0.66
N GLY A 70 0.77 -8.73 -0.16
CA GLY A 70 2.15 -8.69 -0.63
C GLY A 70 2.58 -7.36 -1.24
N HIS A 71 1.67 -6.57 -1.83
CA HIS A 71 2.02 -5.23 -2.31
C HIS A 71 2.45 -4.30 -1.18
N ALA A 72 1.65 -4.20 -0.11
CA ALA A 72 1.97 -3.40 1.07
C ALA A 72 3.22 -3.93 1.78
N ARG A 73 3.30 -5.25 2.00
CA ARG A 73 4.46 -5.89 2.67
C ARG A 73 5.77 -5.62 1.94
N LYS A 74 5.78 -5.74 0.61
CA LYS A 74 6.97 -5.48 -0.21
C LYS A 74 7.42 -4.02 -0.14
N MET A 75 6.48 -3.07 -0.20
CA MET A 75 6.81 -1.65 -0.09
C MET A 75 7.32 -1.30 1.31
N ALA A 76 6.67 -1.79 2.37
CA ALA A 76 7.12 -1.61 3.75
C ALA A 76 8.56 -2.15 3.95
N LYS A 77 8.89 -3.28 3.32
CA LYS A 77 10.24 -3.84 3.35
C LYS A 77 11.29 -2.93 2.66
N LEU A 78 10.93 -2.18 1.63
CA LEU A 78 11.84 -1.20 1.02
C LEU A 78 12.11 -0.02 1.96
N PHE A 79 11.07 0.50 2.63
CA PHE A 79 11.24 1.53 3.65
C PHE A 79 12.12 1.04 4.81
N GLU A 80 11.87 -0.17 5.32
CA GLU A 80 12.69 -0.81 6.36
C GLU A 80 14.15 -0.93 5.92
N ALA A 81 14.41 -1.43 4.70
CA ALA A 81 15.76 -1.62 4.17
C ALA A 81 16.51 -0.29 3.95
N ALA A 82 15.78 0.77 3.60
CA ALA A 82 16.33 2.12 3.45
C ALA A 82 16.46 2.88 4.78
N GLY A 83 16.08 2.28 5.92
CA GLY A 83 16.09 2.94 7.22
C GLY A 83 15.11 4.11 7.31
N LYS A 84 14.07 4.14 6.47
CA LYS A 84 13.07 5.20 6.42
C LYS A 84 11.90 4.88 7.35
N PRO A 85 11.34 5.89 8.04
CA PRO A 85 10.20 5.69 8.91
C PRO A 85 8.96 5.28 8.11
N PHE A 86 8.17 4.35 8.67
CA PHE A 86 6.85 3.97 8.17
C PHE A 86 6.02 3.36 9.30
N LEU A 87 4.69 3.45 9.16
CA LEU A 87 3.74 2.71 9.98
C LEU A 87 3.09 1.61 9.14
N TYR A 88 2.74 0.50 9.80
CA TYR A 88 2.14 -0.65 9.15
C TYR A 88 1.06 -1.26 10.04
N TYR A 89 -0.15 -1.37 9.51
CA TYR A 89 -1.27 -2.08 10.14
C TYR A 89 -1.83 -3.11 9.17
N GLU A 90 -1.77 -4.38 9.58
CA GLU A 90 -2.37 -5.48 8.84
C GLU A 90 -3.42 -6.17 9.69
N ASN A 91 -4.66 -6.10 9.24
CA ASN A 91 -5.74 -6.83 9.88
C ASN A 91 -5.66 -8.31 9.49
N ILE A 92 -5.60 -9.19 10.48
CA ILE A 92 -5.54 -10.65 10.23
C ILE A 92 -6.91 -11.23 9.84
N ASP A 93 -7.98 -10.48 10.13
CA ASP A 93 -9.35 -10.79 9.74
C ASP A 93 -9.87 -9.79 8.69
N GLY A 94 -11.04 -10.11 8.13
CA GLY A 94 -11.70 -9.29 7.12
C GLY A 94 -11.33 -9.70 5.69
N GLY A 95 -11.50 -8.77 4.76
CA GLY A 95 -11.14 -8.90 3.34
C GLY A 95 -10.72 -7.54 2.80
N HIS A 96 -11.09 -7.25 1.55
CA HIS A 96 -10.65 -6.03 0.86
C HIS A 96 -10.99 -4.69 1.54
N SER A 97 -12.00 -4.63 2.41
CA SER A 97 -12.31 -3.42 3.18
C SER A 97 -11.39 -3.18 4.39
N ALA A 98 -10.37 -4.03 4.57
CA ALA A 98 -9.43 -4.03 5.71
C ALA A 98 -10.10 -4.11 7.09
N ALA A 99 -11.32 -4.65 7.16
CA ALA A 99 -12.09 -4.86 8.39
C ALA A 99 -13.06 -6.04 8.23
N ALA A 100 -13.30 -6.78 9.31
CA ALA A 100 -14.26 -7.89 9.35
C ALA A 100 -15.62 -7.52 9.95
N ASN A 101 -15.64 -6.49 10.82
CA ASN A 101 -16.79 -6.08 11.59
C ASN A 101 -16.66 -4.59 11.98
N GLN A 102 -17.67 -4.04 12.66
CA GLN A 102 -17.69 -2.62 13.02
C GLN A 102 -16.62 -2.22 14.04
N GLN A 103 -16.19 -3.12 14.92
CA GLN A 103 -15.11 -2.83 15.87
C GLN A 103 -13.77 -2.67 15.13
N GLU A 104 -13.50 -3.56 14.19
CA GLU A 104 -12.30 -3.48 13.34
C GLU A 104 -12.32 -2.24 12.44
N THR A 105 -13.48 -1.88 11.88
CA THR A 105 -13.65 -0.61 11.15
C THR A 105 -13.35 0.58 12.04
N ALA A 106 -13.96 0.64 13.23
CA ALA A 106 -13.75 1.74 14.17
C ALA A 106 -12.28 1.86 14.59
N LYS A 107 -11.60 0.74 14.85
CA LYS A 107 -10.18 0.69 15.17
C LYS A 107 -9.33 1.22 14.02
N ARG A 108 -9.54 0.72 12.80
CA ARG A 108 -8.81 1.17 11.61
C ARG A 108 -8.96 2.68 11.40
N VAL A 109 -10.20 3.18 11.46
CA VAL A 109 -10.48 4.62 11.32
C VAL A 109 -9.80 5.41 12.45
N ALA A 110 -9.86 4.96 13.70
CA ALA A 110 -9.19 5.62 14.80
C ALA A 110 -7.67 5.74 14.57
N LEU A 111 -7.01 4.65 14.13
CA LEU A 111 -5.58 4.68 13.79
C LEU A 111 -5.26 5.69 12.68
N GLU A 112 -6.08 5.72 11.63
CA GLU A 112 -5.92 6.65 10.50
C GLU A 112 -6.05 8.11 10.93
N PHE A 113 -7.06 8.44 11.74
CA PHE A 113 -7.26 9.80 12.25
C PHE A 113 -6.19 10.21 13.26
N THR A 114 -5.75 9.30 14.13
CA THR A 114 -4.62 9.57 15.04
C THR A 114 -3.36 9.89 14.26
N TYR A 115 -3.01 9.05 13.25
CA TYR A 115 -1.88 9.30 12.38
C TYR A 115 -1.97 10.68 11.69
N LEU A 116 -3.12 11.02 11.09
CA LEU A 116 -3.28 12.31 10.43
C LEU A 116 -3.17 13.48 11.41
N THR A 117 -3.72 13.34 12.61
CA THR A 117 -3.64 14.36 13.66
C THR A 117 -2.17 14.58 14.06
N GLU A 118 -1.42 13.52 14.32
CA GLU A 118 0.00 13.61 14.68
C GLU A 118 0.86 14.19 13.55
N LYS A 119 0.55 13.88 12.27
CA LYS A 119 1.35 14.36 11.14
C LYS A 119 1.00 15.74 10.64
N LEU A 120 -0.24 16.19 10.79
CA LEU A 120 -0.74 17.41 10.15
C LEU A 120 -1.19 18.48 11.16
N MET A 121 -1.53 18.09 12.38
CA MET A 121 -2.15 18.98 13.37
C MET A 121 -1.30 19.17 14.63
N ALA A 122 -0.21 18.43 14.78
CA ALA A 122 0.79 18.72 15.80
C ALA A 122 1.43 20.08 15.46
N GLU A 123 0.92 21.15 16.07
CA GLU A 123 1.59 22.44 16.07
C GLU A 123 3.01 22.25 16.63
N SER A 124 3.98 22.84 15.94
CA SER A 124 5.31 23.09 16.44
C SER A 124 5.19 23.68 17.84
N THR A 125 5.53 22.89 18.86
CA THR A 125 5.77 23.40 20.20
C THR A 125 7.10 24.15 20.12
N GLU A 126 7.06 25.39 19.69
CA GLU A 126 8.09 26.42 19.91
C GLU A 126 7.47 27.64 20.59
#